data_AF-A0A3S0CHD9-F1
#
_entry.id   AF-A0A3S0CHD9-F1
#
_cell.length_a   1.000
_cell.length_b   1.000
_cell.length_c   1.000
_cell.angle_alpha   90.00
_cell.angle_beta   90.00
_cell.angle_gamma   90.00
#
_symmetry.space_group_name_H-M   'P 1'
#
loop_
_entity.id
_entity.type
_entity.pdbx_description
1 polymer ?
#
loop_
_entity_poly.entity_id
_entity_poly.type
_entity_poly.pdbx_seq_one_letter_code
_entity_poly.pdbx_strand_id
1 'polypeptide(L)'
;MSTLKELLAQREALDQQISQTKERERSEAVAKVKSLMSEYGLTIADLSSRAAKPAKVSKVAAKYRNQATGETWSGRGLQPKWLKAAIAGGAKLTDFAV
;
A
#
# COMPACT_ATOMS: atom_id res chain seq x y z
N MET A 1 22.14 57.86 -2.29
CA MET A 1 20.91 57.07 -2.51
C MET A 1 21.18 56.18 -3.71
N SER A 2 21.05 54.86 -3.58
CA SER A 2 21.19 53.94 -4.70
C SER A 2 20.11 54.24 -5.75
N THR A 3 20.45 54.25 -7.02
CA THR A 3 19.47 54.47 -8.09
C THR A 3 18.57 53.25 -8.25
N LEU A 4 17.35 53.44 -8.78
CA LEU A 4 16.42 52.33 -9.05
C LEU A 4 17.07 51.23 -9.92
N LYS A 5 17.91 51.62 -10.87
CA LYS A 5 18.63 50.69 -11.76
C LYS A 5 19.64 49.83 -10.99
N GLU A 6 20.38 50.42 -10.05
CA GLU A 6 21.31 49.68 -9.19
C GLU A 6 20.59 48.70 -8.25
N LEU A 7 19.47 49.11 -7.67
CA LEU A 7 18.65 48.23 -6.82
C LEU A 7 18.09 47.03 -7.60
N LEU A 8 17.68 47.23 -8.85
CA LEU A 8 17.21 46.13 -9.72
C LEU A 8 18.34 45.16 -10.09
N ALA A 9 19.52 45.68 -10.47
CA ALA A 9 20.68 44.85 -10.77
C ALA A 9 21.13 44.03 -9.54
N GLN A 10 21.09 44.62 -8.34
CA GLN A 10 21.42 43.93 -7.11
C GLN A 10 20.42 42.82 -6.76
N ARG A 11 19.13 43.04 -7.00
CA ARG A 11 18.11 42.00 -6.87
C ARG A 11 18.37 40.83 -7.81
N GLU A 12 18.65 41.10 -9.08
CA GLU A 12 18.88 40.05 -10.07
C GLU A 12 20.11 39.20 -9.71
N ALA A 13 21.19 39.84 -9.26
CA ALA A 13 22.38 39.14 -8.78
C ALA A 13 22.06 38.24 -7.56
N LEU A 14 21.24 38.73 -6.61
CA LEU A 14 20.79 37.93 -5.47
C LEU A 14 19.90 36.76 -5.90
N ASP A 15 18.97 36.97 -6.82
CA ASP A 15 18.09 35.91 -7.35
C ASP A 15 18.89 34.81 -8.05
N GLN A 16 19.94 35.19 -8.82
CA GLN A 16 20.86 34.24 -9.43
C GLN A 16 21.65 33.47 -8.37
N GLN A 17 22.17 34.14 -7.35
CA GLN A 17 22.91 33.50 -6.27
C GLN A 17 22.03 32.54 -5.46
N ILE A 18 20.79 32.92 -5.16
CA ILE A 18 19.80 32.04 -4.50
C ILE A 18 19.55 30.80 -5.34
N SER A 19 19.37 30.96 -6.65
CA SER A 19 19.10 29.84 -7.55
C SER A 19 20.27 28.87 -7.63
N GLN A 20 21.50 29.38 -7.72
CA GLN A 20 22.71 28.55 -7.72
C GLN A 20 22.88 27.80 -6.40
N THR A 21 22.68 28.46 -5.26
CA THR A 21 22.75 27.83 -3.94
C THR A 21 21.68 26.75 -3.80
N LYS A 22 20.43 27.01 -4.21
CA LYS A 22 19.35 26.02 -4.18
C LYS A 22 19.66 24.79 -5.02
N GLU A 23 20.19 24.96 -6.22
CA GLU A 23 20.54 23.83 -7.09
C GLU A 23 21.66 23.00 -6.46
N ARG A 24 22.67 23.67 -5.89
CA ARG A 24 23.76 22.99 -5.16
C ARG A 24 23.22 22.20 -3.97
N GLU A 25 22.47 22.83 -3.07
CA GLU A 25 21.88 22.18 -1.89
C GLU A 25 20.97 21.02 -2.29
N ARG A 26 20.18 21.19 -3.35
CA ARG A 26 19.32 20.14 -3.89
C ARG A 26 20.15 18.95 -4.39
N SER A 27 21.22 19.20 -5.14
CA SER A 27 22.09 18.15 -5.65
C SER A 27 22.79 17.38 -4.53
N GLU A 28 23.25 18.07 -3.50
CA GLU A 28 23.87 17.49 -2.30
C GLU A 28 22.85 16.64 -1.51
N ALA A 29 21.63 17.14 -1.33
CA ALA A 29 20.55 16.39 -0.70
C ALA A 29 20.19 15.13 -1.47
N VAL A 30 20.07 15.20 -2.80
CA VAL A 30 19.78 14.05 -3.66
C VAL A 30 20.91 13.02 -3.58
N ALA A 31 22.18 13.46 -3.58
CA ALA A 31 23.33 12.57 -3.44
C ALA A 31 23.30 11.83 -2.09
N LYS A 32 22.99 12.55 -1.00
CA LYS A 32 22.87 11.96 0.34
C LYS A 32 21.74 10.93 0.41
N VAL A 33 20.57 11.23 -0.15
CA VAL A 33 19.44 10.29 -0.22
C VAL A 33 19.83 9.05 -1.03
N LYS A 34 20.48 9.21 -2.18
CA LYS A 34 20.95 8.07 -3.00
C LYS A 34 21.98 7.20 -2.26
N SER A 35 22.89 7.81 -1.52
CA SER A 35 23.86 7.08 -0.69
C SER A 35 23.16 6.25 0.38
N LEU A 36 22.23 6.86 1.12
CA LEU A 36 21.44 6.17 2.14
C LEU A 36 20.60 5.04 1.51
N MET A 37 19.98 5.29 0.36
CA MET A 37 19.22 4.25 -0.35
C MET A 37 20.10 3.06 -0.73
N SER A 38 21.32 3.31 -1.19
CA SER A 38 22.26 2.25 -1.57
C SER A 38 22.79 1.47 -0.38
N GLU A 39 23.09 2.16 0.73
CA GLU A 39 23.60 1.56 1.97
C GLU A 39 22.57 0.63 2.63
N TYR A 40 21.31 1.05 2.67
CA TYR A 40 20.24 0.28 3.29
C TYR A 40 19.46 -0.60 2.31
N GLY A 41 19.86 -0.65 1.03
CA GLY A 41 19.15 -1.40 -0.01
C GLY A 41 17.71 -0.93 -0.24
N LEU A 42 17.42 0.36 0.00
CA LEU A 42 16.10 0.95 -0.15
C LEU A 42 15.85 1.30 -1.62
N THR A 43 14.63 1.04 -2.05
CA THR A 43 14.13 1.45 -3.36
C THR A 43 13.20 2.65 -3.23
N ILE A 44 12.86 3.29 -4.35
CA ILE A 44 11.87 4.40 -4.35
C ILE A 44 10.51 3.91 -3.82
N ALA A 45 10.20 2.61 -3.95
CA ALA A 45 8.98 2.03 -3.43
C ALA A 45 8.95 2.04 -1.89
N ASP A 46 10.09 1.89 -1.22
CA ASP A 46 10.20 1.92 0.25
C ASP A 46 10.02 3.34 0.82
N LEU A 47 10.33 4.36 0.02
CA LEU A 47 10.06 5.77 0.35
C LEU A 47 8.60 6.17 0.09
N SER A 48 7.88 5.40 -0.73
CA SER A 48 6.46 5.61 -0.94
C SER A 48 5.71 5.13 0.29
N SER A 49 5.09 6.06 1.04
CA SER A 49 4.30 5.80 2.25
C SER A 49 3.01 4.99 2.01
N ARG A 50 2.95 4.21 0.92
CA ARG A 50 1.86 3.28 0.67
C ARG A 50 2.01 2.13 1.64
N ALA A 51 1.41 2.30 2.83
CA ALA A 51 1.16 1.26 3.80
C ALA A 51 0.88 -0.05 3.06
N ALA A 52 1.66 -1.09 3.36
CA ALA A 52 1.50 -2.41 2.77
C ALA A 52 0.00 -2.74 2.77
N LYS A 53 -0.60 -2.86 1.57
CA LYS A 53 -2.02 -3.22 1.47
C LYS A 53 -2.20 -4.48 2.31
N PRO A 54 -3.18 -4.52 3.25
CA PRO A 54 -3.41 -5.73 4.02
C PRO A 54 -3.59 -6.87 3.04
N ALA A 55 -2.83 -7.95 3.26
CA ALA A 55 -2.83 -9.11 2.39
C ALA A 55 -4.29 -9.49 2.09
N LYS A 56 -4.65 -9.54 0.80
CA LYS A 56 -5.98 -9.98 0.36
C LYS A 56 -6.19 -11.36 0.97
N VAL A 57 -7.02 -11.44 2.01
CA VAL A 57 -7.47 -12.73 2.53
C VAL A 57 -8.22 -13.40 1.38
N SER A 58 -7.55 -14.35 0.73
CA SER A 58 -8.13 -15.10 -0.37
C SER A 58 -9.40 -15.74 0.15
N LYS A 59 -10.54 -15.34 -0.40
CA LYS A 59 -11.86 -15.87 -0.08
C LYS A 59 -11.78 -17.39 -0.27
N VAL A 60 -11.79 -18.13 0.82
CA VAL A 60 -11.62 -19.59 0.81
C VAL A 60 -12.78 -20.17 0.02
N ALA A 61 -12.48 -21.04 -0.94
CA ALA A 61 -13.49 -21.74 -1.70
C ALA A 61 -14.47 -22.44 -0.75
N ALA A 62 -15.76 -22.33 -1.03
CA ALA A 62 -16.79 -23.08 -0.32
C ALA A 62 -16.57 -24.57 -0.58
N LYS A 63 -16.38 -25.36 0.48
CA LYS A 63 -16.22 -26.82 0.37
C LYS A 63 -17.57 -27.54 0.44
N TYR A 64 -18.57 -26.92 1.07
CA TYR A 64 -19.90 -27.47 1.21
C TYR A 64 -20.97 -26.45 0.81
N ARG A 65 -22.05 -26.89 0.17
CA ARG A 65 -23.21 -26.09 -0.26
C ARG A 65 -24.51 -26.81 0.03
N ASN A 66 -25.47 -26.06 0.56
CA ASN A 66 -26.85 -26.48 0.64
C ASN A 66 -27.54 -26.24 -0.71
N GLN A 67 -28.04 -27.30 -1.36
CA GLN A 67 -28.74 -27.18 -2.64
C GLN A 67 -30.14 -26.56 -2.52
N ALA A 68 -30.78 -26.67 -1.35
CA ALA A 68 -32.12 -26.14 -1.12
C ALA A 68 -32.13 -24.63 -0.82
N THR A 69 -31.11 -24.13 -0.10
CA THR A 69 -31.04 -22.71 0.33
C THR A 69 -29.93 -21.91 -0.33
N GLY A 70 -28.97 -22.59 -1.00
CA GLY A 70 -27.80 -21.95 -1.61
C GLY A 70 -26.71 -21.52 -0.61
N GLU A 71 -26.88 -21.78 0.68
CA GLU A 71 -25.89 -21.47 1.71
C GLU A 71 -24.60 -22.27 1.52
N THR A 72 -23.46 -21.66 1.77
CA THR A 72 -22.15 -22.29 1.56
C THR A 72 -21.27 -22.23 2.80
N TRP A 73 -20.41 -23.22 2.98
CA TRP A 73 -19.47 -23.30 4.07
C TRP A 73 -18.10 -23.75 3.56
N SER A 74 -17.05 -23.01 3.90
CA SER A 74 -15.67 -23.30 3.48
C SER A 74 -15.01 -24.43 4.28
N GLY A 75 -15.72 -25.02 5.25
CA GLY A 75 -15.15 -25.99 6.20
C GLY A 75 -14.22 -25.36 7.24
N ARG A 76 -14.05 -24.03 7.24
CA ARG A 76 -13.32 -23.28 8.26
C ARG A 76 -14.28 -22.49 9.15
N GLY A 77 -14.04 -22.52 10.46
CA GLY A 77 -14.86 -21.81 11.45
C GLY A 77 -16.10 -22.58 11.91
N LEU A 78 -17.06 -21.88 12.53
CA LEU A 78 -18.25 -22.48 13.10
C LEU A 78 -19.13 -23.11 12.00
N GLN A 79 -19.47 -24.38 12.18
CA GLN A 79 -20.37 -25.10 11.27
C GLN A 79 -21.78 -24.47 11.29
N PRO A 80 -22.37 -24.19 10.12
CA PRO A 80 -23.65 -23.51 10.02
C PRO A 80 -24.82 -24.39 10.50
N LYS A 81 -25.91 -23.73 10.92
CA LYS A 81 -27.08 -24.39 11.51
C LYS A 81 -27.72 -25.42 10.57
N TRP A 82 -27.80 -25.12 9.27
CA TRP A 82 -28.36 -26.03 8.27
C TRP A 82 -27.59 -27.34 8.18
N LEU A 83 -26.25 -27.28 8.23
CA LEU A 83 -25.40 -28.46 8.11
C LEU A 83 -25.42 -29.30 9.40
N LYS A 84 -25.52 -28.64 10.57
CA LYS A 84 -25.74 -29.32 11.84
C LYS A 84 -27.08 -30.04 11.88
N ALA A 85 -28.15 -29.36 11.45
CA ALA A 85 -29.50 -29.94 11.39
C ALA A 85 -29.56 -31.12 10.41
N ALA A 86 -28.93 -31.00 9.24
CA ALA A 86 -28.88 -32.08 8.26
C ALA A 86 -28.14 -33.32 8.80
N ILE A 87 -26.99 -33.13 9.46
CA ILE A 87 -26.25 -34.24 10.07
C ILE A 87 -27.02 -34.86 11.23
N ALA A 88 -27.69 -34.05 12.06
CA ALA A 88 -28.56 -34.55 13.12
C ALA A 88 -29.77 -35.34 12.57
N GLY A 89 -30.24 -34.97 11.37
CA GLY A 89 -31.27 -35.71 10.63
C GLY A 89 -30.77 -36.96 9.89
N GLY A 90 -29.50 -37.33 10.05
CA GLY A 90 -28.90 -38.54 9.46
C GLY A 90 -28.22 -38.36 8.11
N ALA A 91 -28.15 -37.13 7.57
CA ALA A 91 -27.42 -36.85 6.33
C ALA A 91 -25.90 -36.82 6.57
N LYS A 92 -25.11 -37.12 5.54
CA LYS A 92 -23.64 -37.09 5.65
C LYS A 92 -23.10 -35.75 5.18
N LEU A 93 -22.02 -35.30 5.82
CA LEU A 93 -21.31 -34.07 5.44
C LEU A 93 -20.89 -34.07 3.96
N THR A 94 -20.55 -35.23 3.42
CA THR A 94 -20.16 -35.44 2.02
C THR A 94 -21.28 -35.15 1.02
N ASP A 95 -22.54 -35.32 1.41
CA ASP A 95 -23.70 -35.08 0.54
C ASP A 95 -23.84 -33.59 0.16
N PHE A 96 -23.21 -32.72 0.95
CA PHE A 96 -23.19 -31.29 0.73
C PHE A 96 -21.88 -30.80 0.11
N ALA A 97 -20.92 -31.66 -0.23
CA ALA A 97 -19.65 -31.23 -0.81
C ALA A 97 -19.85 -30.63 -2.22
N VAL A 98 -19.10 -29.56 -2.54
CA VAL A 98 -19.06 -28.92 -3.87
C VAL A 98 -17.81 -29.34 -4.61
#